data_AF-A0A7S2NWI6-F1
#
_entry.id   AF-A0A7S2NWI6-F1
#
_cell.length_a   1.000
_cell.length_b   1.000
_cell.length_c   1.000
_cell.angle_alpha   90.00
_cell.angle_beta   90.00
_cell.angle_gamma   90.00
#
_symmetry.space_group_name_H-M   'P 1'
#
loop_
_entity.id
_entity.type
_entity.pdbx_description
1 polymer ?
#
loop_
_entity_poly.entity_id
_entity_poly.type
_entity_poly.pdbx_seq_one_letter_code
_entity_poly.pdbx_strand_id
1 'polypeptide(L)'
;GFPRDCGPTGRKNNQWNSYYRGGGHAKDHAFYVLTNPDFDDSEIQNIAVGKTIYQSSTGWGGLAERALDGSTVGIYNWNTVTATNWGVGSWWSVWLGTEASVNM
;
A
#
# COMPACT_ATOMS: atom_id res chain seq x y z
N GLY A 1 24.87 4.60 -2.11
CA GLY A 1 23.83 5.30 -1.32
C GLY A 1 23.42 6.54 -2.07
N PHE A 2 22.14 6.85 -2.14
CA PHE A 2 21.62 7.98 -2.91
C PHE A 2 22.16 9.33 -2.38
N PRO A 3 22.54 10.29 -3.25
CA PRO A 3 23.09 11.57 -2.83
C PRO A 3 22.02 12.49 -2.18
N ARG A 4 22.40 13.17 -1.09
CA ARG A 4 21.59 14.22 -0.45
C ARG A 4 21.93 15.61 -1.02
N ASP A 5 20.99 16.53 -0.94
CA ASP A 5 21.15 18.00 -1.07
C ASP A 5 21.23 18.60 -2.47
N CYS A 6 20.41 18.12 -3.39
CA CYS A 6 20.63 18.43 -4.80
C CYS A 6 19.29 18.49 -5.58
N GLY A 7 19.07 19.58 -6.32
CA GLY A 7 17.86 19.84 -7.10
C GLY A 7 18.17 20.17 -8.57
N PRO A 8 17.15 20.18 -9.46
CA PRO A 8 17.34 20.12 -10.91
C PRO A 8 18.11 21.30 -11.53
N THR A 9 18.13 22.47 -10.88
CA THR A 9 18.85 23.65 -11.35
C THR A 9 19.84 24.21 -10.31
N GLY A 10 20.02 23.55 -9.17
CA GLY A 10 20.91 24.03 -8.10
C GLY A 10 20.81 23.24 -6.80
N ARG A 11 21.70 23.56 -5.85
CA ARG A 11 21.72 22.94 -4.51
C ARG A 11 20.40 23.23 -3.79
N LYS A 12 19.73 22.18 -3.35
CA LYS A 12 18.52 22.25 -2.54
C LYS A 12 18.72 21.35 -1.33
N ASN A 13 18.87 21.96 -0.16
CA ASN A 13 19.05 21.20 1.08
C ASN A 13 17.82 20.31 1.31
N ASN A 14 18.05 19.06 1.72
CA ASN A 14 17.02 18.04 1.98
C ASN A 14 16.19 17.57 0.77
N GLN A 15 16.74 17.67 -0.46
CA GLN A 15 16.09 17.21 -1.70
C GLN A 15 17.00 16.20 -2.46
N TRP A 16 16.39 15.23 -3.14
CA TRP A 16 17.01 13.96 -3.59
C TRP A 16 17.29 13.85 -5.12
N ASN A 17 17.22 14.95 -5.90
CA ASN A 17 17.11 14.90 -7.37
C ASN A 17 18.17 15.79 -8.12
N SER A 18 19.45 15.40 -8.26
CA SER A 18 20.45 16.19 -9.04
C SER A 18 21.34 15.43 -10.01
N TYR A 19 21.71 16.15 -11.07
CA TYR A 19 22.54 15.70 -12.19
C TYR A 19 23.92 16.37 -12.31
N TYR A 20 24.21 17.47 -11.58
CA TYR A 20 25.31 18.37 -11.99
C TYR A 20 26.52 18.46 -11.05
N ARG A 21 26.51 17.86 -9.85
CA ARG A 21 27.72 17.75 -9.01
C ARG A 21 27.75 16.44 -8.23
N GLY A 22 28.89 15.73 -8.30
CA GLY A 22 29.13 14.47 -7.59
C GLY A 22 28.90 13.20 -8.40
N GLY A 23 28.50 13.32 -9.67
CA GLY A 23 28.63 12.24 -10.66
C GLY A 23 28.10 10.89 -10.21
N GLY A 24 26.89 10.86 -9.64
CA GLY A 24 26.11 9.63 -9.80
C GLY A 24 25.84 9.49 -11.28
N HIS A 25 26.49 8.55 -11.96
CA HIS A 25 26.10 8.05 -13.28
C HIS A 25 24.70 7.38 -13.20
N ALA A 26 23.73 8.02 -12.55
CA ALA A 26 22.37 7.54 -12.48
C ALA A 26 21.81 7.62 -13.89
N LYS A 27 21.79 6.48 -14.58
CA LYS A 27 21.02 6.30 -15.81
C LYS A 27 19.52 6.16 -15.49
N ASP A 28 19.22 5.80 -14.25
CA ASP A 28 17.89 5.45 -13.79
C ASP A 28 17.44 6.46 -12.72
N HIS A 29 16.28 7.06 -12.96
CA HIS A 29 15.62 8.00 -12.06
C HIS A 29 14.27 7.41 -11.68
N ALA A 30 13.98 7.37 -10.38
CA ALA A 30 12.63 7.10 -9.90
C ALA A 30 11.98 8.44 -9.56
N PHE A 31 10.79 8.68 -10.09
CA PHE A 31 9.90 9.75 -9.67
C PHE A 31 8.84 9.14 -8.75
N TYR A 32 8.47 9.84 -7.69
CA TYR A 32 7.25 9.53 -6.96
C TYR A 32 6.08 9.95 -7.85
N VAL A 33 5.47 9.00 -8.53
CA VAL A 33 4.06 9.14 -8.90
C VAL A 33 3.32 9.00 -7.57
N LEU A 34 2.48 9.98 -7.23
CA LEU A 34 1.52 9.76 -6.16
C LEU A 34 0.77 8.48 -6.52
N THR A 35 0.83 7.47 -5.65
CA THR A 35 0.08 6.22 -5.86
C THR A 35 -1.43 6.45 -5.85
N ASN A 36 -1.86 7.68 -5.56
CA ASN A 36 -3.20 8.17 -5.67
C ASN A 36 -3.18 9.51 -6.43
N PRO A 37 -3.25 9.51 -7.77
CA PRO A 37 -3.74 10.68 -8.50
C PRO A 37 -5.09 11.11 -7.92
N ASP A 38 -5.47 12.37 -8.06
CA ASP A 38 -6.82 12.84 -7.75
C ASP A 38 -7.82 12.22 -8.76
N PHE A 39 -8.02 10.90 -8.66
CA PHE A 39 -9.17 10.24 -9.22
C PHE A 39 -10.35 10.67 -8.36
N ASP A 40 -11.42 11.14 -9.01
CA ASP A 40 -12.68 11.39 -8.35
C ASP A 40 -13.19 10.05 -7.78
N ASP A 41 -12.91 9.83 -6.49
CA ASP A 41 -13.22 8.62 -5.74
C ASP A 41 -14.66 8.64 -5.21
N SER A 42 -15.42 9.69 -5.52
CA SER A 42 -16.82 9.84 -5.10
C SER A 42 -17.73 8.74 -5.65
N GLU A 43 -17.33 8.04 -6.73
CA GLU A 43 -18.04 6.87 -7.25
C GLU A 43 -17.48 5.52 -6.75
N ILE A 44 -16.33 5.48 -6.05
CA ILE A 44 -15.73 4.23 -5.57
C ILE A 44 -16.32 3.85 -4.22
N GLN A 45 -17.28 2.92 -4.25
CA GLN A 45 -17.85 2.36 -3.04
C GLN A 45 -17.12 1.08 -2.60
N ASN A 46 -16.55 1.07 -1.39
CA ASN A 46 -16.06 -0.16 -0.78
C ASN A 46 -17.24 -1.02 -0.28
N ILE A 47 -17.65 -2.00 -1.09
CA ILE A 47 -18.74 -2.92 -0.79
C ILE A 47 -18.38 -4.05 0.18
N ALA A 48 -17.11 -4.14 0.60
CA ALA A 48 -16.62 -5.19 1.48
C ALA A 48 -16.68 -4.81 2.98
N VAL A 49 -16.80 -3.52 3.32
CA VAL A 49 -16.84 -3.06 4.72
C VAL A 49 -18.00 -3.71 5.48
N GLY A 50 -17.72 -4.24 6.67
CA GLY A 50 -18.70 -4.89 7.53
C GLY A 50 -19.25 -6.23 7.03
N LYS A 51 -18.68 -6.77 5.93
CA LYS A 51 -19.02 -8.11 5.43
C LYS A 51 -18.31 -9.20 6.23
N THR A 52 -18.76 -10.44 6.06
CA THR A 52 -18.12 -11.58 6.70
C THR A 52 -16.84 -11.95 5.95
N ILE A 53 -15.74 -12.09 6.68
CA ILE A 53 -14.43 -12.45 6.12
C ILE A 53 -13.91 -13.74 6.74
N TYR A 54 -13.19 -14.49 5.93
CA TYR A 54 -12.57 -15.76 6.29
C TYR A 54 -11.10 -15.72 5.89
N GLN A 55 -10.26 -16.42 6.64
CA GLN A 55 -8.89 -16.68 6.25
C GLN A 55 -8.52 -18.13 6.57
N SER A 56 -7.54 -18.66 5.86
CA SER A 56 -7.15 -20.07 5.97
C SER A 56 -6.69 -20.47 7.39
N SER A 57 -6.10 -19.52 8.12
CA SER A 57 -5.66 -19.66 9.51
C SER A 57 -5.35 -18.29 10.10
N THR A 58 -5.28 -18.18 11.43
CA THR A 58 -4.84 -16.95 12.10
C THR A 58 -3.45 -17.16 12.71
N GLY A 59 -2.49 -16.36 12.26
CA GLY A 59 -1.13 -16.30 12.78
C GLY A 59 -0.87 -14.98 13.49
N TRP A 60 -0.07 -15.01 14.57
CA TRP A 60 0.43 -13.82 15.30
C TRP A 60 -0.65 -12.80 15.76
N GLY A 61 -1.92 -13.22 15.86
CA GLY A 61 -3.04 -12.32 16.19
C GLY A 61 -3.53 -11.46 15.02
N GLY A 62 -3.09 -11.76 13.79
CA GLY A 62 -3.55 -11.11 12.56
C GLY A 62 -4.94 -11.58 12.14
N LEU A 63 -5.96 -11.11 12.86
CA LEU A 63 -7.37 -11.37 12.59
C LEU A 63 -7.76 -10.94 11.16
N ALA A 64 -8.64 -11.71 10.51
CA ALA A 64 -9.07 -11.47 9.14
C ALA A 64 -9.85 -10.15 9.00
N GLU A 65 -10.60 -9.80 10.04
CA GLU A 65 -11.44 -8.61 10.17
C GLU A 65 -10.68 -7.31 9.95
N ARG A 66 -9.36 -7.31 10.18
CA ARG A 66 -8.49 -6.16 9.91
C ARG A 66 -8.42 -5.78 8.43
N ALA A 67 -8.69 -6.70 7.51
CA ALA A 67 -8.79 -6.35 6.09
C ALA A 67 -10.08 -5.60 5.73
N LEU A 68 -11.07 -5.55 6.64
CA LEU A 68 -12.36 -4.88 6.43
C LEU A 68 -12.62 -3.75 7.44
N ASP A 69 -11.61 -3.35 8.22
CA ASP A 69 -11.74 -2.34 9.29
C ASP A 69 -11.68 -0.88 8.79
N GLY A 70 -11.46 -0.68 7.48
CA GLY A 70 -11.34 0.63 6.85
C GLY A 70 -9.96 1.28 6.98
N SER A 71 -9.02 0.66 7.68
CA SER A 71 -7.62 1.08 7.76
C SER A 71 -6.82 0.54 6.59
N THR A 72 -6.12 1.43 5.88
CA THR A 72 -5.16 1.06 4.82
C THR A 72 -3.72 1.00 5.34
N VAL A 73 -3.52 1.14 6.66
CA VAL A 73 -2.19 1.15 7.26
C VAL A 73 -1.58 -0.25 7.22
N GLY A 74 -0.48 -0.41 6.48
CA GLY A 74 0.25 -1.68 6.34
C GLY A 74 1.22 -2.01 7.48
N ILE A 75 1.10 -1.37 8.66
CA ILE A 75 2.00 -1.59 9.79
C ILE A 75 1.43 -2.70 10.69
N TYR A 76 2.04 -3.88 10.65
CA TYR A 76 1.54 -5.06 11.38
C TYR A 76 1.33 -4.81 12.88
N ASN A 77 2.30 -4.17 13.53
CA ASN A 77 2.28 -3.89 14.97
C ASN A 77 1.23 -2.84 15.38
N TRP A 78 0.53 -2.22 14.43
CA TRP A 78 -0.58 -1.28 14.70
C TRP A 78 -1.94 -1.95 14.71
N ASN A 79 -1.99 -3.29 14.62
CA ASN A 79 -3.21 -4.08 14.68
C ASN A 79 -4.21 -3.84 13.53
N THR A 80 -3.73 -3.38 12.38
CA THR A 80 -4.53 -3.10 11.17
C THR A 80 -4.26 -4.08 10.02
N VAL A 81 -3.43 -5.11 10.26
CA VAL A 81 -3.00 -6.08 9.22
C VAL A 81 -3.36 -7.50 9.62
N THR A 82 -3.90 -8.27 8.67
CA THR A 82 -4.20 -9.70 8.80
C THR A 82 -2.91 -10.53 8.72
N ALA A 83 -2.93 -11.76 9.25
CA ALA A 83 -1.84 -12.70 9.03
C ALA A 83 -2.34 -14.13 9.16
N THR A 84 -1.94 -14.97 8.20
CA THR A 84 -2.08 -16.42 8.28
C THR A 84 -0.87 -17.03 8.96
N ASN A 85 -0.97 -18.29 9.39
CA ASN A 85 0.22 -19.05 9.75
C ASN A 85 1.10 -19.29 8.52
N TRP A 86 2.37 -19.57 8.77
CA TRP A 86 3.27 -20.02 7.70
C TRP A 86 2.76 -21.34 7.11
N GLY A 87 2.48 -21.34 5.81
CA GLY A 87 1.96 -22.52 5.13
C GLY A 87 1.68 -22.28 3.65
N VAL A 88 1.69 -23.37 2.89
CA VAL A 88 1.32 -23.37 1.47
C VAL A 88 -0.19 -23.24 1.34
N GLY A 89 -0.65 -22.42 0.39
CA GLY A 89 -2.09 -22.23 0.16
C GLY A 89 -2.76 -21.31 1.19
N SER A 90 -2.03 -20.31 1.71
CA SER A 90 -2.64 -19.25 2.53
C SER A 90 -3.63 -18.43 1.70
N TRP A 91 -4.82 -18.20 2.24
CA TRP A 91 -5.88 -17.44 1.55
C TRP A 91 -6.70 -16.63 2.54
N TRP A 92 -7.37 -15.59 2.02
CA TRP A 92 -8.47 -14.89 2.66
C TRP A 92 -9.61 -14.73 1.65
N SER A 93 -10.84 -14.63 2.12
CA SER A 93 -12.03 -14.49 1.29
C SER A 93 -13.11 -13.71 2.01
N VAL A 94 -13.82 -12.84 1.28
CA VAL A 94 -14.95 -12.05 1.79
C VAL A 94 -16.25 -12.54 1.17
N TRP A 95 -17.25 -12.78 2.02
CA TRP A 95 -18.61 -13.08 1.59
C TRP A 95 -19.43 -11.79 1.54
N LEU A 96 -19.79 -11.34 0.34
CA LEU A 96 -20.49 -10.07 0.13
C LEU A 96 -21.97 -10.08 0.56
N GLY A 97 -22.52 -11.25 0.91
CA GLY A 97 -23.92 -11.42 1.31
C GLY A 97 -24.82 -11.83 0.15
N THR A 98 -24.65 -11.16 -0.99
CA THR A 98 -25.40 -11.36 -2.24
C THR A 98 -24.47 -11.26 -3.44
N GLU A 99 -24.97 -11.56 -4.63
CA GLU A 99 -24.29 -11.17 -5.87
C GLU A 99 -24.11 -9.65 -5.91
N ALA A 100 -22.92 -9.22 -6.35
CA ALA A 100 -22.55 -7.83 -6.47
C ALA A 100 -21.58 -7.65 -7.63
N SER A 101 -21.67 -6.52 -8.32
CA SER A 101 -20.70 -6.12 -9.33
C SER A 101 -19.45 -5.58 -8.67
N VAL A 102 -18.29 -6.16 -9.00
CA VAL A 102 -16.99 -5.63 -8.62
C VAL A 102 -16.52 -4.75 -9.77
N ASN A 103 -16.51 -3.43 -9.52
CA ASN A 103 -16.02 -2.45 -10.47
C ASN A 103 -14.52 -2.21 -10.23
N MET A 104 -13.76 -2.02 -11.31
CA MET A 104 -12.31 -1.78 -11.30
C MET A 104 -12.01 -0.32 -11.61
#